data_AF-A0A1K0INQ4-F1
#
_entry.id   AF-A0A1K0INQ4-F1
#
_cell.length_a   1.000
_cell.length_b   1.000
_cell.length_c   1.000
_cell.angle_alpha   90.00
_cell.angle_beta   90.00
_cell.angle_gamma   90.00
#
_symmetry.space_group_name_H-M   'P 1'
#
loop_
_entity.id
_entity.type
_entity.pdbx_description
1 polymer ?
#
loop_
_entity_poly.entity_id
_entity_poly.type
_entity_poly.pdbx_seq_one_letter_code
_entity_poly.pdbx_strand_id
1 'polypeptide(L)'
;MVYVADREADLMALMLHAQELGTPADWLIRAAHNRCLPDGEKLWQRTVSGKPVGEIAFTMGSRHGVKARTVRQQLWVQRVDLPAGKGKTVAQGQPVIGTSPHAAFVVRTPA
;
A
#
# COMPACT_ATOMS: atom_id res chain seq x y z
N MET A 1 16.86 2.54 5.38
CA MET A 1 16.79 3.19 4.04
C MET A 1 15.47 2.76 3.43
N VAL A 2 14.68 3.70 2.93
CA VAL A 2 13.33 3.41 2.41
C VAL A 2 13.34 3.37 0.89
N TYR A 3 13.00 2.22 0.32
CA TYR A 3 12.77 2.04 -1.10
C TYR A 3 11.36 2.52 -1.46
N VAL A 4 11.28 3.57 -2.27
CA VAL A 4 10.01 4.09 -2.77
C VAL A 4 9.88 3.69 -4.23
N ALA A 5 8.81 2.96 -4.55
CA ALA A 5 8.60 2.50 -5.91
C ALA A 5 7.11 2.50 -6.29
N ASP A 6 6.84 2.58 -7.59
CA ASP A 6 5.49 2.64 -8.12
C ASP A 6 4.87 1.25 -8.26
N ARG A 7 3.77 1.17 -9.03
CA ARG A 7 3.00 -0.08 -9.21
C ARG A 7 3.79 -1.21 -9.87
N GLU A 8 4.86 -0.91 -10.61
CA GLU A 8 5.64 -1.92 -11.32
C GLU A 8 6.52 -2.73 -10.36
N ALA A 9 6.85 -2.14 -9.20
CA ALA A 9 7.61 -2.80 -8.14
C ALA A 9 6.75 -3.60 -7.16
N ASP A 10 5.44 -3.76 -7.42
CA ASP A 10 4.51 -4.53 -6.58
C ASP A 10 4.71 -6.06 -6.75
N LEU A 11 5.95 -6.51 -6.58
CA LEU A 11 6.43 -7.87 -6.80
C LEU A 11 6.55 -8.62 -5.48
N MET A 12 5.54 -9.44 -5.18
CA MET A 12 5.49 -10.23 -3.94
C MET A 12 6.69 -11.15 -3.75
N ALA A 13 7.20 -11.74 -4.85
CA ALA A 13 8.37 -12.60 -4.81
C ALA A 13 9.64 -11.85 -4.36
N LEU A 14 9.79 -10.58 -4.75
CA LEU A 14 10.93 -9.75 -4.32
C LEU A 14 10.83 -9.43 -2.83
N MET A 15 9.65 -9.06 -2.35
CA MET A 15 9.42 -8.77 -0.93
C MET A 15 9.66 -10.02 -0.06
N LEU A 16 9.18 -11.18 -0.52
CA LEU A 16 9.39 -12.47 0.16
C LEU A 16 10.88 -12.83 0.18
N HIS A 17 11.57 -12.68 -0.95
CA HIS A 17 13.00 -12.99 -1.03
C HIS A 17 13.83 -12.08 -0.12
N ALA A 18 13.53 -10.78 -0.07
CA ALA A 18 14.19 -9.84 0.83
C ALA A 18 13.98 -10.21 2.32
N GLN A 19 12.81 -10.74 2.69
CA GLN A 19 12.55 -11.27 4.02
C GLN A 19 13.35 -12.55 4.30
N GLU A 20 13.40 -13.49 3.36
CA GLU A 20 14.16 -14.75 3.48
C GLU A 20 15.67 -14.49 3.61
N LEU A 21 16.19 -13.48 2.93
CA LEU A 21 17.59 -13.05 3.03
C LEU A 21 17.92 -12.28 4.32
N GLY A 22 16.92 -11.99 5.17
CA GLY A 22 17.12 -11.23 6.39
C GLY A 22 17.56 -9.77 6.13
N THR A 23 17.36 -9.26 4.91
CA THR A 23 17.75 -7.89 4.53
C THR A 23 16.63 -6.90 4.87
N PRO A 24 16.79 -6.05 5.91
CA PRO A 24 15.75 -5.12 6.33
C PRO A 24 15.79 -3.86 5.48
N ALA A 25 15.36 -3.98 4.22
CA ALA A 25 14.95 -2.82 3.44
C ALA A 25 13.57 -2.36 3.92
N ASP A 26 13.43 -1.07 4.28
CA ASP A 26 12.12 -0.44 4.41
C ASP A 26 11.58 -0.17 3.02
N TRP A 27 10.27 -0.29 2.81
CA TRP A 27 9.70 0.01 1.50
C TRP A 27 8.34 0.68 1.58
N LEU A 28 8.08 1.53 0.59
CA LEU A 28 6.80 2.14 0.30
C LEU A 28 6.50 1.87 -1.17
N ILE A 29 5.62 0.90 -1.43
CA ILE A 29 5.31 0.43 -2.79
C ILE A 29 3.84 0.68 -3.07
N ARG A 30 3.53 1.30 -4.21
CA ARG A 30 2.15 1.45 -4.66
C ARG A 30 1.61 0.09 -5.09
N ALA A 31 0.54 -0.39 -4.44
CA ALA A 31 -0.05 -1.67 -4.79
C ALA A 31 -0.68 -1.62 -6.19
N ALA A 32 -0.29 -2.57 -7.05
CA ALA A 32 -0.91 -2.83 -8.34
C ALA A 32 -2.09 -3.80 -8.20
N HIS A 33 -2.03 -4.74 -7.25
CA HIS A 33 -2.98 -5.84 -7.14
C HIS A 33 -3.92 -5.73 -5.93
N ASN A 34 -5.22 -5.94 -6.17
CA ASN A 34 -6.22 -6.11 -5.12
C ASN A 34 -6.21 -7.55 -4.58
N ARG A 35 -5.21 -7.85 -3.74
CA ARG A 35 -4.91 -9.18 -3.21
C ARG A 35 -6.03 -9.70 -2.30
N CYS A 36 -6.21 -11.01 -2.25
CA CYS A 36 -7.00 -11.65 -1.19
C CYS A 36 -6.13 -11.72 0.08
N LEU A 37 -6.71 -11.38 1.22
CA LEU A 37 -6.14 -11.54 2.55
C LEU A 37 -6.48 -12.94 3.11
N PRO A 38 -5.81 -13.38 4.20
CA PRO A 38 -6.05 -14.72 4.77
C PRO A 38 -7.51 -14.97 5.22
N ASP A 39 -8.24 -13.92 5.59
CA ASP A 39 -9.65 -13.98 5.98
C ASP A 39 -10.62 -13.90 4.80
N GLY A 40 -10.10 -13.87 3.56
CA GLY A 40 -10.89 -13.81 2.34
C GLY A 40 -11.26 -12.40 1.88
N GLU A 41 -11.00 -11.35 2.67
CA GLU A 41 -11.28 -9.97 2.26
C GLU A 41 -10.27 -9.48 1.22
N LYS A 42 -10.68 -8.51 0.41
CA LYS A 42 -9.79 -7.85 -0.55
C LYS A 42 -8.98 -6.74 0.12
N LEU A 43 -7.70 -6.64 -0.25
CA LEU A 43 -6.75 -5.66 0.27
C LEU A 43 -7.32 -4.24 0.25
N TRP A 44 -7.87 -3.79 -0.89
CA TRP A 44 -8.39 -2.42 -1.00
C TRP A 44 -9.59 -2.19 -0.08
N GLN A 45 -10.51 -3.16 0.00
CA GLN A 45 -11.68 -3.09 0.88
C GLN A 45 -11.26 -3.02 2.35
N ARG A 46 -10.37 -3.93 2.78
CA ARG A 46 -9.86 -3.94 4.15
C ARG A 46 -9.15 -2.64 4.49
N THR A 47 -8.33 -2.12 3.58
CA THR A 47 -7.53 -0.92 3.82
C THR A 47 -8.40 0.31 4.11
N VAL A 48 -9.48 0.50 3.37
CA VAL A 48 -10.39 1.65 3.55
C VAL A 48 -11.54 1.36 4.51
N SER A 49 -11.53 0.20 5.18
CA SER A 49 -12.52 -0.13 6.18
C SER A 49 -12.34 0.74 7.44
N GLY A 50 -13.47 1.10 8.05
CA GLY A 50 -13.49 1.92 9.26
C GLY A 50 -13.30 3.43 9.02
N LYS A 51 -12.92 4.13 10.09
CA LYS A 51 -12.79 5.60 10.09
C LYS A 51 -11.45 6.01 9.47
N PRO A 52 -11.41 7.00 8.55
CA PRO A 52 -10.14 7.55 8.08
C PRO A 52 -9.36 8.16 9.24
N VAL A 53 -8.03 8.04 9.17
CA VAL A 53 -7.11 8.64 10.16
C VAL A 53 -6.97 10.15 9.98
N GLY A 54 -7.31 10.67 8.80
CA GLY A 54 -7.28 12.09 8.50
C GLY A 54 -7.58 12.41 7.04
N GLU A 55 -7.42 13.68 6.69
CA GLU A 55 -7.55 14.20 5.32
C GLU A 55 -6.30 15.01 4.95
N ILE A 56 -5.88 14.89 3.70
CA ILE A 56 -4.92 15.80 3.06
C ILE A 56 -5.61 16.58 1.94
N ALA A 57 -5.19 17.82 1.75
CA ALA A 57 -5.66 18.67 0.66
C ALA A 57 -4.47 19.36 -0.03
N PHE A 58 -4.45 19.34 -1.36
CA PHE A 58 -3.41 20.00 -2.14
C PHE A 58 -3.96 20.50 -3.49
N THR A 59 -3.32 21.52 -4.05
CA THR A 59 -3.69 22.03 -5.38
C THR A 59 -2.96 21.24 -6.45
N MET A 60 -3.71 20.65 -7.37
CA MET A 60 -3.16 20.06 -8.57
C MET A 60 -3.19 21.08 -9.71
N GLY A 61 -2.02 21.39 -10.25
CA GLY A 61 -1.87 22.35 -11.35
C GLY A 61 -2.62 21.92 -12.62
N SER A 62 -2.88 22.88 -13.50
CA SER A 62 -3.50 22.61 -14.80
C SER A 62 -2.56 21.81 -15.70
N ARG A 63 -3.14 20.94 -16.54
CA ARG A 63 -2.46 20.25 -17.64
C ARG A 63 -3.36 20.26 -18.88
N HIS A 64 -2.85 19.83 -20.03
CA HIS A 64 -3.65 19.82 -21.27
C HIS A 64 -5.02 19.15 -21.07
N GLY A 65 -6.09 19.89 -21.34
CA GLY A 65 -7.48 19.43 -21.18
C GLY A 65 -8.00 19.33 -19.74
N VAL A 66 -7.23 19.76 -18.73
CA VAL A 66 -7.59 19.63 -17.30
C VAL A 66 -7.27 20.92 -16.54
N LYS A 67 -8.30 21.58 -16.02
CA LYS A 67 -8.16 22.77 -15.17
C LYS A 67 -7.49 22.44 -13.84
N ALA A 68 -6.79 23.43 -13.28
CA ALA A 68 -6.28 23.36 -11.93
C ALA A 68 -7.44 23.15 -10.94
N ARG A 69 -7.21 22.34 -9.91
CA ARG A 69 -8.22 22.01 -8.91
C ARG A 69 -7.61 21.65 -7.58
N THR A 70 -8.36 21.86 -6.51
CA THR A 70 -8.02 21.30 -5.20
C THR A 70 -8.41 19.84 -5.16
N VAL A 71 -7.47 18.99 -4.74
CA VAL A 71 -7.68 17.57 -4.46
C VAL A 71 -7.77 17.42 -2.95
N ARG A 72 -8.81 16.74 -2.46
CA ARG A 72 -8.95 16.30 -1.07
C ARG A 72 -8.92 14.78 -1.04
N GLN A 73 -8.12 14.21 -0.16
CA GLN A 73 -8.03 12.77 0.00
C GLN A 73 -8.09 12.40 1.46
N GLN A 74 -8.97 11.45 1.78
CA GLN A 74 -8.96 10.77 3.07
C GLN A 74 -7.86 9.72 3.08
N LEU A 75 -7.28 9.52 4.27
CA LEU A 75 -6.22 8.55 4.53
C LEU A 75 -6.72 7.48 5.48
N TRP A 76 -6.34 6.23 5.23
CA TRP A 76 -6.55 5.10 6.14
C TRP A 76 -5.22 4.38 6.36
N VAL A 77 -5.07 3.74 7.52
CA VAL A 77 -3.93 2.89 7.85
C VAL A 77 -4.45 1.61 8.48
N GLN A 78 -4.04 0.46 7.95
CA GLN A 78 -4.40 -0.86 8.46
C GLN A 78 -3.15 -1.73 8.51
N ARG A 79 -3.08 -2.67 9.45
CA ARG A 79 -2.05 -3.72 9.44
C ARG A 79 -2.67 -4.99 8.85
N VAL A 80 -2.03 -5.57 7.83
CA VAL A 80 -2.53 -6.78 7.17
C VAL A 80 -1.42 -7.78 6.93
N ASP A 81 -1.79 -9.05 6.88
CA ASP A 81 -0.90 -10.11 6.41
C ASP A 81 -1.02 -10.22 4.89
N LEU A 82 0.12 -10.12 4.20
CA LEU A 82 0.16 -10.21 2.73
C LEU A 82 0.53 -11.64 2.30
N PRO A 83 -0.41 -12.40 1.71
CA PRO A 83 -0.09 -13.77 1.27
C PRO A 83 0.89 -13.75 0.11
N ALA A 84 1.89 -14.64 0.18
CA ALA A 84 2.95 -14.81 -0.82
C ALA A 84 2.86 -16.16 -1.57
N GLY A 85 1.72 -16.84 -1.44
CA GLY A 85 1.48 -18.17 -2.04
C GLY A 85 2.14 -19.31 -1.26
N LYS A 86 1.69 -20.55 -1.51
CA LYS A 86 2.21 -21.79 -0.89
C LYS A 86 2.31 -21.72 0.66
N GLY A 87 1.34 -21.08 1.30
CA GLY A 87 1.31 -20.91 2.77
C GLY A 87 2.31 -19.90 3.32
N LYS A 88 3.04 -19.16 2.48
CA LYS A 88 3.96 -18.11 2.90
C LYS A 88 3.25 -16.76 3.03
N THR A 89 3.76 -15.91 3.91
CA THR A 89 3.29 -14.54 4.14
C THR A 89 4.48 -13.60 4.18
N VAL A 90 4.37 -12.47 3.47
CA VAL A 90 5.32 -11.37 3.64
C VAL A 90 4.92 -10.59 4.88
N ALA A 91 5.82 -10.65 5.86
CA ALA A 91 5.91 -9.88 7.10
C ALA A 91 4.57 -9.58 7.76
N GLN A 92 4.22 -10.37 8.78
CA GLN A 92 2.94 -10.27 9.47
C GLN A 92 2.63 -8.84 9.94
N GLY A 93 1.39 -8.39 9.70
CA GLY A 93 0.93 -7.06 10.06
C GLY A 93 1.63 -5.93 9.32
N GLN A 94 1.84 -6.04 8.00
CA GLN A 94 2.35 -4.92 7.20
C GLN A 94 1.40 -3.73 7.26
N PRO A 95 1.88 -2.52 7.58
CA PRO A 95 1.08 -1.31 7.39
C PRO A 95 0.73 -1.14 5.90
N VAL A 96 -0.54 -0.93 5.62
CA VAL A 96 -1.06 -0.57 4.31
C VAL A 96 -1.79 0.75 4.45
N ILE A 97 -1.43 1.70 3.60
CA ILE A 97 -2.02 3.04 3.57
C ILE A 97 -3.02 3.11 2.42
N GLY A 98 -4.26 3.43 2.73
CA GLY A 98 -5.31 3.64 1.74
C GLY A 98 -5.55 5.12 1.48
N THR A 99 -5.86 5.47 0.25
CA THR A 99 -6.37 6.79 -0.13
C THR A 99 -7.58 6.64 -1.04
N SER A 100 -8.54 7.55 -0.88
CA SER A 100 -9.68 7.68 -1.79
C SER A 100 -9.28 8.56 -3.00
N PRO A 101 -9.71 8.23 -4.23
CA PRO A 101 -10.58 7.10 -4.58
C PRO A 101 -9.85 5.75 -4.62
N HIS A 102 -8.64 5.63 -5.18
CA HIS A 102 -8.00 4.31 -5.37
C HIS A 102 -6.46 4.35 -5.36
N ALA A 103 -5.84 4.47 -4.18
CA ALA A 103 -4.46 4.01 -4.02
C ALA A 103 -4.28 3.32 -2.67
N ALA A 104 -3.77 2.09 -2.71
CA ALA A 104 -3.24 1.40 -1.54
C ALA A 104 -1.72 1.36 -1.68
N PHE A 105 -1.01 1.67 -0.60
CA PHE A 105 0.45 1.58 -0.52
C PHE A 105 0.82 0.54 0.51
N VAL A 106 1.65 -0.43 0.14
CA VAL A 106 2.23 -1.40 1.07
C VAL A 106 3.47 -0.77 1.68
N VAL A 107 3.52 -0.75 3.00
CA VAL A 107 4.62 -0.20 3.78
C VAL A 107 5.24 -1.31 4.60
N ARG A 108 6.58 -1.42 4.57
CA ARG A 108 7.34 -2.16 5.58
C ARG A 108 8.06 -1.20 6.49
N THR A 109 7.97 -1.50 7.78
CA THR A 109 8.79 -0.89 8.83
C THR A 109 9.63 -2.01 9.49
N PRO A 110 10.82 -1.71 10.04
CA PRO A 110 11.59 -2.71 10.77
C PRO A 110 10.80 -3.16 12.00
N ALA A 111 11.03 -4.40 12.42
CA ALA A 111 10.63 -4.87 13.74
C ALA A 111 11.50 -4.23 14.82
#